data_AF-A0A914XW72-F1
#
_entry.id   AF-A0A914XW72-F1
#
_cell.length_a   1.000
_cell.length_b   1.000
_cell.length_c   1.000
_cell.angle_alpha   90.00
_cell.angle_beta   90.00
_cell.angle_gamma   90.00
#
_symmetry.space_group_name_H-M   'P 1'
#
loop_
_entity.id
_entity.type
_entity.pdbx_description
1 polymer ?
#
loop_
_entity_poly.entity_id
_entity_poly.type
_entity_poly.pdbx_seq_one_letter_code
_entity_poly.pdbx_strand_id
1 'polypeptide(L)'
;MLRMRKHKGNAQKLFCNNIELTKVPSYWPTHYHKIILRNTSLTTLHKNSFRKFRKLEELRIEESYQLDVIDKYAFKGLHKLRVLSLSKNPNLSQIYKATFSGIGNENSLKIYIKNNKLQVIHGYAFKNVNNLRELSIEDECIIFSKHSLSSISILDFLSIQGACKIDAETFLNTTRVHNLHISSSNLNLTKKTFDGLSHVNHVRCI
;
A
#
# COMPACT_ATOMS: atom_id res chain seq x y z
N MET A 1 -27.24 -0.11 6.08
CA MET A 1 -27.37 -1.58 6.32
C MET A 1 -26.15 -2.28 5.73
N LEU A 2 -25.34 -2.97 6.54
CA LEU A 2 -24.20 -3.78 6.07
C LEU A 2 -24.69 -4.83 5.06
N ARG A 3 -24.44 -4.63 3.77
CA ARG A 3 -24.80 -5.62 2.74
C ARG A 3 -23.75 -6.72 2.69
N MET A 4 -23.95 -7.75 3.51
CA MET A 4 -23.21 -9.02 3.40
C MET A 4 -23.68 -9.78 2.15
N ARG A 5 -23.04 -9.56 1.00
CA ARG A 5 -23.32 -10.36 -0.20
C ARG A 5 -22.53 -11.66 -0.17
N LYS A 6 -23.20 -12.77 0.19
CA LYS A 6 -22.69 -14.12 -0.07
C LYS A 6 -22.84 -14.43 -1.57
N HIS A 7 -21.77 -14.32 -2.34
CA HIS A 7 -21.74 -14.91 -3.68
C HIS A 7 -21.38 -16.40 -3.55
N LYS A 8 -22.22 -17.27 -4.13
CA LYS A 8 -21.93 -18.70 -4.27
C LYS A 8 -20.64 -18.87 -5.10
N GLY A 9 -19.66 -19.59 -4.54
CA GLY A 9 -18.33 -19.82 -5.12
C GLY A 9 -17.19 -19.51 -4.15
N ASN A 10 -16.96 -20.42 -3.19
CA ASN A 10 -15.77 -20.67 -2.34
C ASN A 10 -14.89 -19.55 -1.72
N ALA A 11 -15.12 -18.25 -1.93
CA ALA A 11 -14.39 -17.18 -1.23
C ALA A 11 -15.37 -16.15 -0.64
N GLN A 12 -15.41 -16.06 0.69
CA GLN A 12 -16.33 -15.16 1.39
C GLN A 12 -15.83 -13.71 1.32
N LYS A 13 -16.70 -12.79 0.90
CA LYS A 13 -16.39 -11.39 0.64
C LYS A 13 -17.25 -10.48 1.53
N LEU A 14 -16.63 -9.44 2.09
CA LEU A 14 -17.32 -8.38 2.82
C LEU A 14 -17.21 -7.08 2.02
N PHE A 15 -18.36 -6.48 1.73
CA PHE A 15 -18.45 -5.19 1.05
C PHE A 15 -19.17 -4.21 1.97
N CYS A 16 -18.44 -3.19 2.40
CA CYS A 16 -18.94 -2.08 3.20
C CYS A 16 -18.99 -0.85 2.31
N ASN A 17 -20.18 -0.27 2.10
CA ASN A 17 -20.34 0.94 1.30
C ASN A 17 -21.33 1.88 1.97
N ASN A 18 -21.00 3.17 2.10
CA ASN A 18 -21.83 4.20 2.74
C ASN A 18 -22.25 3.78 4.16
N ILE A 19 -21.28 3.37 4.98
CA ILE A 19 -21.53 2.95 6.37
C ILE A 19 -20.74 3.81 7.36
N GLU A 20 -21.37 4.09 8.49
CA GLU A 20 -20.67 4.60 9.66
C GLU A 20 -19.79 3.49 10.24
N LEU A 21 -18.50 3.58 9.96
CA LEU A 21 -17.50 2.62 10.38
C LEU A 21 -16.31 3.42 10.88
N THR A 22 -16.31 3.77 12.16
CA THR A 22 -15.23 4.55 12.78
C THR A 22 -13.98 3.71 13.07
N LYS A 23 -14.13 2.39 13.14
CA LYS A 23 -13.03 1.41 13.30
C LYS A 23 -13.42 0.05 12.75
N VAL A 24 -12.44 -0.78 12.43
CA VAL A 24 -12.66 -2.19 12.08
C VAL A 24 -13.13 -2.96 13.34
N PRO A 25 -14.36 -3.51 13.39
CA PRO A 25 -14.90 -4.11 14.59
C PRO A 25 -14.33 -5.50 14.90
N SER A 26 -14.13 -5.77 16.19
CA SER A 26 -13.63 -7.05 16.71
C SER A 26 -14.60 -8.21 16.46
N TYR A 27 -15.89 -7.95 16.31
CA TYR A 27 -16.92 -8.98 16.07
C TYR A 27 -17.07 -9.42 14.61
N TRP A 28 -16.43 -8.76 13.64
CA TRP A 28 -16.47 -9.23 12.24
C TRP A 28 -15.94 -10.67 12.10
N PRO A 29 -16.63 -11.57 11.38
CA PRO A 29 -16.14 -12.92 11.14
C PRO A 29 -14.75 -12.94 10.48
N THR A 30 -13.90 -13.90 10.85
CA THR A 30 -12.50 -13.96 10.39
C THR A 30 -12.30 -14.68 9.06
N HIS A 31 -13.34 -15.31 8.52
CA HIS A 31 -13.29 -16.17 7.32
C HIS A 31 -13.29 -15.40 5.99
N TYR A 32 -13.29 -14.07 6.01
CA TYR A 32 -13.29 -13.27 4.79
C TYR A 32 -11.95 -13.37 4.04
N HIS A 33 -12.05 -13.61 2.74
CA HIS A 33 -10.92 -13.61 1.80
C HIS A 33 -10.80 -12.26 1.09
N LYS A 34 -11.89 -11.49 1.03
CA LYS A 34 -11.91 -10.15 0.46
C LYS A 34 -12.69 -9.19 1.34
N ILE A 35 -12.12 -8.04 1.63
CA ILE A 35 -12.79 -6.94 2.33
C ILE A 35 -12.63 -5.69 1.45
N ILE A 36 -13.75 -5.06 1.11
CA ILE A 36 -13.78 -3.75 0.46
C ILE A 36 -14.51 -2.78 1.37
N LEU A 37 -13.80 -1.73 1.77
CA LEU A 37 -14.32 -0.61 2.53
C LEU A 37 -14.41 0.59 1.59
N ARG A 38 -15.62 1.04 1.31
CA ARG A 38 -15.90 2.18 0.44
C ARG A 38 -16.77 3.20 1.15
N ASN A 39 -16.44 4.48 1.00
CA ASN A 39 -17.21 5.59 1.58
C ASN A 39 -17.65 5.31 3.02
N THR A 40 -16.65 5.07 3.86
CA THR A 40 -16.83 4.80 5.30
C THR A 40 -16.39 5.99 6.12
N SER A 41 -16.91 6.12 7.35
CA SER A 41 -16.46 7.14 8.31
C SER A 41 -15.15 6.78 9.05
N LEU A 42 -14.29 5.96 8.43
CA LEU A 42 -12.98 5.62 8.98
C LEU A 42 -12.09 6.86 8.91
N THR A 43 -11.64 7.35 10.06
CA THR A 43 -10.67 8.45 10.15
C THR A 43 -9.24 7.95 10.32
N THR A 44 -9.07 6.86 11.05
CA THR A 44 -7.76 6.25 11.32
C THR A 44 -7.83 4.74 11.17
N LEU A 45 -6.85 4.18 10.47
CA LEU A 45 -6.62 2.75 10.51
C LEU A 45 -5.57 2.42 11.57
N HIS A 46 -6.05 1.97 12.73
CA HIS A 46 -5.20 1.69 13.88
C HIS A 46 -4.27 0.49 13.66
N LYS A 47 -3.22 0.44 14.46
CA LYS A 47 -2.34 -0.72 14.60
C LYS A 47 -3.14 -2.02 14.75
N ASN A 48 -2.78 -3.06 14.00
CA ASN A 48 -3.42 -4.38 14.02
C ASN A 48 -4.91 -4.42 13.61
N SER A 49 -5.46 -3.38 12.98
CA SER A 49 -6.89 -3.32 12.61
C SER A 49 -7.40 -4.56 11.87
N PHE A 50 -6.54 -5.20 11.07
CA PHE A 50 -6.90 -6.39 10.31
C PHE A 50 -6.24 -7.69 10.79
N ARG A 51 -5.56 -7.69 11.95
CA ARG A 51 -4.70 -8.81 12.38
C ARG A 51 -5.40 -10.17 12.48
N LYS A 52 -6.72 -10.19 12.73
CA LYS A 52 -7.50 -11.43 12.84
C LYS A 52 -7.84 -12.08 11.50
N PHE A 53 -7.79 -11.33 10.38
CA PHE A 53 -8.20 -11.83 9.07
C PHE A 53 -7.05 -12.58 8.39
N ARG A 54 -6.62 -13.69 8.98
CA ARG A 54 -5.48 -14.49 8.51
C ARG A 54 -5.70 -15.13 7.13
N LYS A 55 -6.97 -15.25 6.69
CA LYS A 55 -7.36 -15.77 5.37
C LYS A 55 -7.59 -14.66 4.32
N LEU A 56 -7.39 -13.38 4.69
CA LEU A 56 -7.63 -12.27 3.79
C LEU A 56 -6.60 -12.26 2.66
N GLU A 57 -7.08 -12.31 1.43
CA GLU A 57 -6.29 -12.26 0.20
C GLU A 57 -6.36 -10.89 -0.47
N GLU A 58 -7.47 -10.17 -0.30
CA GLU A 58 -7.67 -8.86 -0.91
C GLU A 58 -8.30 -7.88 0.07
N LEU A 59 -7.62 -6.75 0.29
CA LEU A 59 -8.11 -5.63 1.06
C LEU A 59 -8.12 -4.38 0.18
N ARG A 60 -9.28 -3.74 0.08
CA ARG A 60 -9.37 -2.42 -0.55
C ARG A 60 -10.03 -1.42 0.38
N ILE A 61 -9.42 -0.25 0.50
CA ILE A 61 -9.98 0.90 1.18
C ILE A 61 -10.02 2.02 0.14
N GLU A 62 -11.23 2.30 -0.32
CA GLU A 62 -11.47 3.16 -1.47
C GLU A 62 -12.46 4.27 -1.11
N GLU A 63 -12.33 5.45 -1.70
CA GLU A 63 -13.33 6.53 -1.58
C GLU A 63 -13.71 6.81 -0.11
N SER A 64 -12.76 6.63 0.82
CA SER A 64 -12.95 6.88 2.26
C SER A 64 -12.43 8.28 2.57
N TYR A 65 -13.28 9.26 2.30
CA TYR A 65 -12.97 10.69 2.34
C TYR A 65 -12.49 11.19 3.70
N GLN A 66 -12.79 10.49 4.79
CA GLN A 66 -12.37 10.87 6.14
C GLN A 66 -11.06 10.21 6.58
N LEU A 67 -10.54 9.23 5.84
CA LEU A 67 -9.33 8.50 6.22
C LEU A 67 -8.12 9.40 6.06
N ASP A 68 -7.52 9.77 7.18
CA ASP A 68 -6.36 10.66 7.26
C ASP A 68 -5.10 9.89 7.65
N VAL A 69 -5.20 8.98 8.62
CA VAL A 69 -4.03 8.32 9.21
C VAL A 69 -4.10 6.81 9.08
N ILE A 70 -2.98 6.20 8.69
CA ILE A 70 -2.74 4.76 8.81
C ILE A 70 -1.54 4.52 9.73
N ASP A 71 -1.82 3.96 10.91
CA ASP A 71 -0.82 3.70 11.93
C ASP A 71 0.23 2.66 11.48
N LYS A 72 1.39 2.71 12.15
CA LYS A 72 2.39 1.63 12.07
C LYS A 72 1.76 0.26 12.33
N TYR A 73 2.11 -0.73 11.51
CA TYR A 73 1.64 -2.10 11.63
C TYR A 73 0.12 -2.27 11.48
N ALA A 74 -0.58 -1.36 10.82
CA ALA A 74 -2.04 -1.46 10.59
C ALA A 74 -2.46 -2.76 9.89
N PHE A 75 -1.61 -3.24 8.96
CA PHE A 75 -1.83 -4.45 8.16
C PHE A 75 -1.11 -5.70 8.71
N LYS A 76 -0.60 -5.64 9.95
CA LYS A 76 0.18 -6.73 10.53
C LYS A 76 -0.63 -8.01 10.69
N GLY A 77 -0.03 -9.15 10.30
CA GLY A 77 -0.63 -10.48 10.47
C GLY A 77 -1.54 -10.94 9.31
N LEU A 78 -1.57 -10.18 8.21
CA LEU A 78 -2.25 -10.56 6.99
C LEU A 78 -1.41 -11.56 6.16
N HIS A 79 -1.38 -12.81 6.60
CA HIS A 79 -0.48 -13.86 6.07
C HIS A 79 -0.81 -14.35 4.66
N LYS A 80 -2.06 -14.19 4.20
CA LYS A 80 -2.49 -14.61 2.86
C LYS A 80 -2.70 -13.45 1.88
N LEU A 81 -2.38 -12.21 2.28
CA LEU A 81 -2.73 -11.02 1.51
C LEU A 81 -1.98 -10.95 0.18
N ARG A 82 -2.71 -10.93 -0.92
CA ARG A 82 -2.18 -10.83 -2.28
C ARG A 82 -2.35 -9.44 -2.85
N VAL A 83 -3.40 -8.73 -2.48
CA VAL A 83 -3.72 -7.40 -3.00
C VAL A 83 -4.10 -6.46 -1.88
N LEU A 84 -3.42 -5.32 -1.80
CA LEU A 84 -3.78 -4.19 -0.97
C LEU A 84 -3.98 -2.96 -1.86
N SER A 85 -5.16 -2.34 -1.80
CA SER A 85 -5.47 -1.12 -2.54
C SER A 85 -5.90 -0.02 -1.59
N LEU A 86 -5.22 1.12 -1.66
CA LEU A 86 -5.59 2.39 -1.02
C LEU A 86 -5.82 3.40 -2.14
N SER A 87 -7.07 3.74 -2.44
CA SER A 87 -7.33 4.63 -3.57
C SER A 87 -8.46 5.61 -3.35
N LYS A 88 -8.32 6.84 -3.86
CA LYS A 88 -9.35 7.88 -3.72
C LYS A 88 -9.69 8.18 -2.25
N ASN A 89 -8.69 8.15 -1.37
CA ASN A 89 -8.82 8.59 0.03
C ASN A 89 -8.15 9.97 0.17
N PRO A 90 -8.81 11.07 -0.19
CA PRO A 90 -8.16 12.38 -0.39
C PRO A 90 -7.57 13.03 0.86
N ASN A 91 -7.89 12.54 2.06
CA ASN A 91 -7.29 13.04 3.30
C ASN A 91 -6.02 12.26 3.69
N LEU A 92 -5.71 11.13 3.04
CA LEU A 92 -4.54 10.31 3.33
C LEU A 92 -3.28 10.93 2.71
N SER A 93 -2.84 12.03 3.31
CA SER A 93 -1.75 12.87 2.81
C SER A 93 -0.36 12.25 3.04
N GLN A 94 -0.23 11.27 3.95
CA GLN A 94 1.06 10.69 4.30
C GLN A 94 1.02 9.17 4.51
N ILE A 95 2.11 8.50 4.12
CA ILE A 95 2.42 7.13 4.52
C ILE A 95 3.61 7.17 5.49
N TYR A 96 3.37 6.78 6.74
CA TYR A 96 4.36 6.85 7.81
C TYR A 96 5.30 5.64 7.85
N LYS A 97 6.36 5.80 8.66
CA LYS A 97 7.30 4.72 9.00
C LYS A 97 6.55 3.48 9.48
N ALA A 98 6.87 2.33 8.90
CA ALA A 98 6.33 1.02 9.25
C ALA A 98 4.81 0.86 9.09
N THR A 99 4.12 1.74 8.33
CA THR A 99 2.68 1.58 7.99
C THR A 99 2.38 0.20 7.40
N PHE A 100 3.20 -0.28 6.46
CA PHE A 100 3.02 -1.60 5.83
C PHE A 100 3.81 -2.72 6.52
N SER A 101 4.53 -2.42 7.60
CA SER A 101 5.39 -3.41 8.23
C SER A 101 4.61 -4.55 8.88
N GLY A 102 5.14 -5.77 8.79
CA GLY A 102 4.56 -6.95 9.43
C GLY A 102 3.40 -7.58 8.66
N ILE A 103 3.18 -7.18 7.39
CA ILE A 103 2.40 -7.98 6.44
C ILE A 103 3.15 -9.30 6.26
N GLY A 104 2.67 -10.35 6.92
CA GLY A 104 3.31 -11.69 6.95
C GLY A 104 3.03 -12.50 5.69
N ASN A 105 2.85 -11.84 4.54
CA ASN A 105 2.35 -12.48 3.34
C ASN A 105 3.25 -13.64 2.90
N GLU A 106 2.67 -14.83 2.79
CA GLU A 106 3.30 -16.06 2.30
C GLU A 106 3.29 -16.16 0.76
N ASN A 107 2.49 -15.34 0.08
CA ASN A 107 2.30 -15.33 -1.37
C ASN A 107 3.01 -14.13 -2.03
N SER A 108 2.72 -13.85 -3.31
CA SER A 108 3.10 -12.58 -3.96
C SER A 108 2.13 -11.45 -3.59
N LEU A 109 2.65 -10.34 -3.03
CA LEU A 109 1.86 -9.15 -2.66
C LEU A 109 1.95 -8.08 -3.76
N LYS A 110 0.81 -7.47 -4.02
CA LYS A 110 0.66 -6.26 -4.83
C LYS A 110 0.08 -5.14 -3.97
N ILE A 111 0.73 -3.98 -3.97
CA ILE A 111 0.25 -2.78 -3.28
C ILE A 111 -0.01 -1.68 -4.31
N TYR A 112 -1.23 -1.15 -4.27
CA TYR A 112 -1.68 -0.04 -5.10
C TYR A 112 -2.05 1.14 -4.20
N ILE A 113 -1.42 2.29 -4.42
CA ILE A 113 -1.68 3.54 -3.69
C ILE A 113 -1.93 4.62 -4.75
N LYS A 114 -3.19 5.05 -4.92
CA LYS A 114 -3.58 5.86 -6.08
C LYS A 114 -4.56 6.97 -5.73
N ASN A 115 -4.32 8.20 -6.19
CA ASN A 115 -5.28 9.31 -6.07
C ASN A 115 -5.71 9.56 -4.61
N ASN A 116 -4.77 9.54 -3.67
CA ASN A 116 -5.05 9.82 -2.26
C ASN A 116 -4.69 11.25 -1.85
N LYS A 117 -4.24 12.10 -2.80
CA LYS A 117 -3.60 13.39 -2.50
C LYS A 117 -2.38 13.20 -1.59
N LEU A 118 -1.69 12.08 -1.78
CA LEU A 118 -0.52 11.73 -1.01
C LEU A 118 0.62 12.71 -1.31
N GLN A 119 1.20 13.29 -0.26
CA GLN A 119 2.29 14.25 -0.36
C GLN A 119 3.63 13.63 0.03
N VAL A 120 3.65 12.73 1.02
CA VAL A 120 4.91 12.18 1.57
C VAL A 120 4.82 10.69 1.84
N ILE A 121 5.85 9.96 1.41
CA ILE A 121 6.14 8.60 1.86
C ILE A 121 7.41 8.63 2.69
N HIS A 122 7.24 8.40 4.00
CA HIS A 122 8.32 8.46 4.98
C HIS A 122 9.25 7.26 4.91
N GLY A 123 10.46 7.45 5.45
CA GLY A 123 11.48 6.40 5.53
C GLY A 123 10.97 5.11 6.18
N TYR A 124 11.35 3.97 5.61
CA TYR A 124 10.99 2.63 6.11
C TYR A 124 9.48 2.33 6.14
N ALA A 125 8.67 3.00 5.31
CA ALA A 125 7.23 2.74 5.18
C ALA A 125 6.91 1.28 4.86
N PHE A 126 7.73 0.66 3.99
CA PHE A 126 7.60 -0.72 3.51
C PHE A 126 8.57 -1.71 4.17
N LYS A 127 9.15 -1.36 5.33
CA LYS A 127 10.11 -2.24 6.02
C LYS A 127 9.45 -3.57 6.41
N ASN A 128 10.15 -4.69 6.16
CA ASN A 128 9.70 -6.06 6.44
C ASN A 128 8.45 -6.50 5.65
N VAL A 129 8.33 -6.05 4.39
CA VAL A 129 7.32 -6.56 3.44
C VAL A 129 8.01 -7.53 2.47
N ASN A 130 8.30 -8.74 2.95
CA ASN A 130 9.28 -9.64 2.35
C ASN A 130 8.90 -10.22 0.98
N ASN A 131 7.61 -10.22 0.61
CA ASN A 131 7.13 -10.79 -0.65
C ASN A 131 6.36 -9.78 -1.51
N LEU A 132 6.74 -8.50 -1.45
CA LEU A 132 6.18 -7.44 -2.29
C LEU A 132 6.69 -7.56 -3.72
N ARG A 133 5.85 -8.00 -4.66
CA ARG A 133 6.22 -8.16 -6.08
C ARG A 133 5.83 -6.98 -6.96
N GLU A 134 4.78 -6.26 -6.58
CA GLU A 134 4.31 -5.11 -7.34
C GLU A 134 3.97 -3.96 -6.41
N LEU A 135 4.55 -2.80 -6.69
CA LEU A 135 4.26 -1.54 -6.01
C LEU A 135 3.95 -0.49 -7.07
N SER A 136 2.73 0.03 -7.03
CA SER A 136 2.28 1.12 -7.90
C SER A 136 1.77 2.27 -7.03
N ILE A 137 2.42 3.41 -7.17
CA ILE A 137 2.14 4.63 -6.42
C ILE A 137 1.87 5.73 -7.45
N GLU A 138 0.74 6.40 -7.32
CA GLU A 138 0.25 7.41 -8.27
C GLU A 138 -0.48 8.53 -7.51
N ASP A 139 0.09 9.73 -7.53
CA ASP A 139 -0.56 10.97 -7.08
C ASP A 139 0.05 12.16 -7.85
N GLU A 140 -0.25 13.41 -7.48
CA GLU A 140 0.16 14.60 -8.25
C GLU A 140 1.60 15.08 -7.94
N CYS A 141 2.02 15.04 -6.68
CA CYS A 141 3.37 15.46 -6.24
C CYS A 141 3.71 14.74 -4.93
N ILE A 142 4.47 13.65 -5.05
CA ILE A 142 4.90 12.82 -3.93
C ILE A 142 6.38 13.06 -3.63
N ILE A 143 6.68 13.26 -2.36
CA ILE A 143 8.02 13.26 -1.79
C ILE A 143 8.33 11.86 -1.24
N PHE A 144 9.30 11.19 -1.84
CA PHE A 144 9.87 9.95 -1.34
C PHE A 144 11.06 10.27 -0.44
N SER A 145 10.87 10.15 0.87
CA SER A 145 11.94 10.42 1.84
C SER A 145 13.08 9.40 1.74
N LYS A 146 14.22 9.76 2.34
CA LYS A 146 15.33 8.85 2.59
C LYS A 146 14.82 7.51 3.15
N HIS A 147 15.28 6.40 2.54
CA HIS A 147 14.91 5.02 2.90
C HIS A 147 13.42 4.64 2.74
N SER A 148 12.59 5.46 2.11
CA SER A 148 11.14 5.20 1.99
C SER A 148 10.81 3.89 1.28
N LEU A 149 11.59 3.52 0.26
CA LEU A 149 11.49 2.27 -0.50
C LEU A 149 12.64 1.30 -0.18
N SER A 150 13.33 1.48 0.95
CA SER A 150 14.49 0.67 1.31
C SER A 150 14.13 -0.76 1.72
N SER A 151 15.12 -1.67 1.58
CA SER A 151 15.04 -3.06 2.04
C SER A 151 13.89 -3.87 1.41
N ILE A 152 13.46 -3.50 0.20
CA ILE A 152 12.54 -4.29 -0.60
C ILE A 152 13.38 -5.22 -1.48
N SER A 153 13.42 -6.50 -1.15
CA SER A 153 14.37 -7.45 -1.75
C SER A 153 14.03 -7.83 -3.21
N ILE A 154 12.75 -7.86 -3.58
CA ILE A 154 12.34 -8.42 -4.88
C ILE A 154 11.05 -7.80 -5.41
N LEU A 155 11.17 -6.78 -6.25
CA LEU A 155 10.06 -6.24 -7.04
C LEU A 155 10.13 -6.73 -8.49
N ASP A 156 9.02 -7.22 -9.00
CA ASP A 156 8.83 -7.49 -10.42
C ASP A 156 8.40 -6.19 -11.15
N PHE A 157 7.62 -5.35 -10.49
CA PHE A 157 7.15 -4.08 -11.04
C PHE A 157 7.14 -2.98 -9.98
N LEU A 158 7.82 -1.88 -10.29
CA LEU A 158 7.73 -0.63 -9.56
C LEU A 158 7.26 0.46 -10.51
N SER A 159 6.09 1.04 -10.22
CA SER A 159 5.56 2.19 -10.96
C SER A 159 5.39 3.36 -10.00
N ILE A 160 6.03 4.48 -10.32
CA ILE A 160 5.91 5.74 -9.58
C ILE A 160 5.41 6.81 -10.54
N GLN A 161 4.24 7.37 -10.28
CA GLN A 161 3.69 8.46 -11.06
C GLN A 161 3.48 9.70 -10.18
N GLY A 162 3.95 10.85 -10.66
CA GLY A 162 3.85 12.12 -9.94
C GLY A 162 4.83 12.28 -8.79
N ALA A 163 6.06 11.77 -8.91
CA ALA A 163 7.10 12.10 -7.95
C ALA A 163 7.59 13.53 -8.19
N CYS A 164 7.61 14.35 -7.14
CA CYS A 164 8.20 15.70 -7.17
C CYS A 164 9.49 15.79 -6.35
N LYS A 165 9.79 14.78 -5.52
CA LYS A 165 11.10 14.61 -4.89
C LYS A 165 11.38 13.14 -4.61
N ILE A 166 12.59 12.69 -4.92
CA ILE A 166 13.14 11.39 -4.51
C ILE A 166 14.47 11.67 -3.81
N ASP A 167 14.52 11.46 -2.49
CA ASP A 167 15.73 11.70 -1.71
C ASP A 167 16.83 10.67 -2.02
N ALA A 168 18.07 11.02 -1.68
CA ALA A 168 19.17 10.05 -1.71
C ALA A 168 18.85 8.85 -0.79
N GLU A 169 19.31 7.67 -1.20
CA GLU A 169 19.09 6.41 -0.47
C GLU A 169 17.61 5.98 -0.35
N THR A 170 16.68 6.55 -1.14
CA THR A 170 15.29 6.05 -1.19
C THR A 170 15.24 4.54 -1.45
N PHE A 171 16.11 4.04 -2.35
CA PHE A 171 16.18 2.64 -2.75
C PHE A 171 17.28 1.83 -2.04
N LEU A 172 17.81 2.30 -0.89
CA LEU A 172 18.89 1.59 -0.20
C LEU A 172 18.52 0.11 0.08
N ASN A 173 19.42 -0.81 -0.24
CA ASN A 173 19.22 -2.27 -0.12
C ASN A 173 18.01 -2.82 -0.89
N THR A 174 17.56 -2.11 -1.92
CA THR A 174 16.47 -2.56 -2.80
C THR A 174 17.09 -3.29 -3.97
N THR A 175 17.30 -4.59 -3.82
CA THR A 175 18.27 -5.28 -4.66
C THR A 175 17.75 -5.53 -6.08
N ARG A 176 16.47 -5.87 -6.26
CA ARG A 176 15.97 -6.26 -7.58
C ARG A 176 14.63 -5.61 -7.91
N VAL A 177 14.61 -4.86 -9.02
CA VAL A 177 13.40 -4.29 -9.63
C VAL A 177 13.40 -4.67 -11.10
N HIS A 178 12.59 -5.62 -11.56
CA HIS A 178 12.64 -6.01 -12.98
C HIS A 178 12.22 -4.86 -13.90
N ASN A 179 11.07 -4.25 -13.62
CA ASN A 179 10.54 -3.14 -14.41
C ASN A 179 10.34 -1.93 -13.52
N LEU A 180 11.09 -0.86 -13.79
CA LEU A 180 10.96 0.44 -13.15
C LEU A 180 10.33 1.42 -14.14
N HIS A 181 9.13 1.87 -13.82
CA HIS A 181 8.46 2.94 -14.54
C HIS A 181 8.34 4.16 -13.64
N ILE A 182 8.87 5.29 -14.10
CA ILE A 182 8.65 6.59 -13.45
C ILE A 182 8.00 7.49 -14.49
N SER A 183 6.89 8.12 -14.15
CA SER A 183 6.22 9.03 -15.09
C SER A 183 5.61 10.24 -14.44
N SER A 184 5.30 11.25 -15.27
CA SER A 184 4.64 12.49 -14.84
C SER A 184 5.36 13.14 -13.65
N SER A 185 6.68 12.97 -13.57
CA SER A 185 7.49 13.41 -12.44
C SER A 185 8.25 14.67 -12.86
N ASN A 186 8.08 15.76 -12.12
CA ASN A 186 8.79 17.02 -12.42
C ASN A 186 10.21 16.99 -11.83
N LEU A 187 11.00 15.97 -12.20
CA LEU A 187 12.27 15.64 -11.57
C LEU A 187 13.38 15.48 -12.60
N ASN A 188 14.53 16.08 -12.30
CA ASN A 188 15.78 15.72 -12.97
C ASN A 188 16.36 14.46 -12.33
N LEU A 189 16.00 13.30 -12.87
CA LEU A 189 16.43 12.00 -12.37
C LEU A 189 17.90 11.78 -12.75
N THR A 190 18.76 11.62 -11.74
CA THR A 190 20.19 11.35 -11.96
C THR A 190 20.48 9.87 -11.71
N LYS A 191 21.62 9.36 -12.19
CA LYS A 191 22.06 7.98 -11.88
C LYS A 191 22.10 7.72 -10.36
N LYS A 192 22.51 8.74 -9.59
CA LYS A 192 22.57 8.73 -8.12
C LYS A 192 21.19 8.54 -7.46
N THR A 193 20.11 8.96 -8.11
CA THR A 193 18.73 8.75 -7.63
C THR A 193 18.42 7.25 -7.48
N PHE A 194 19.06 6.41 -8.29
CA PHE A 194 18.85 4.97 -8.33
C PHE A 194 19.91 4.17 -7.58
N ASP A 195 20.80 4.84 -6.84
CA ASP A 195 21.78 4.18 -5.99
C ASP A 195 21.09 3.25 -4.98
N GLY A 196 21.57 2.02 -4.88
CA GLY A 196 20.97 0.95 -4.07
C GLY A 196 20.14 -0.04 -4.88
N LEU A 197 19.72 0.30 -6.10
CA LEU A 197 19.17 -0.67 -7.06
C LEU A 197 20.30 -1.49 -7.67
N SER A 198 20.43 -2.76 -7.26
CA SER A 198 21.52 -3.62 -7.76
C SER A 198 21.20 -4.32 -9.09
N HIS A 199 19.91 -4.48 -9.42
CA HIS A 199 19.45 -5.17 -10.63
C HIS A 199 18.16 -4.52 -11.14
N VAL A 200 18.27 -3.82 -12.28
CA VAL A 200 17.12 -3.26 -12.99
C VAL A 200 17.19 -3.66 -14.46
N ASN A 201 16.16 -4.36 -14.96
CA ASN A 201 16.17 -4.83 -16.35
C ASN A 201 15.69 -3.73 -17.31
N HIS A 202 14.61 -3.05 -16.95
CA HIS A 202 14.00 -2.02 -17.79
C HIS A 202 13.70 -0.78 -16.94
N VAL A 203 14.21 0.38 -17.37
CA VAL A 203 13.89 1.69 -16.80
C VAL A 203 13.18 2.51 -17.87
N ARG A 204 11.99 3.00 -17.56
CA ARG A 204 11.23 3.91 -18.43
C ARG A 204 10.81 5.14 -17.66
N CYS A 205 11.44 6.28 -17.97
CA CYS A 205 11.12 7.59 -17.42
C CYS A 205 10.43 8.45 -18.51
N ILE A 206 9.19 8.90 -18.29
CA ILE A 206 8.42 9.73 -19.25
C ILE A 206 7.72 10.90 -18.57
#